data_AF-A0A953XU18-F1
#
_entry.id   AF-A0A953XU18-F1
#
_cell.length_a   1.000
_cell.length_b   1.000
_cell.length_c   1.000
_cell.angle_alpha   90.00
_cell.angle_beta   90.00
_cell.angle_gamma   90.00
#
_symmetry.space_group_name_H-M   'P 1'
#
loop_
_entity.id
_entity.type
_entity.pdbx_description
1 polymer ?
#
loop_
_entity_poly.entity_id
_entity_poly.type
_entity_poly.pdbx_seq_one_letter_code
_entity_poly.pdbx_strand_id
1 'polypeptide(L)'
;LGHIELVPVPELGSGFKLLELRAALKPARNANKISHFLYNEWAEAIAFGALSILKRQQRQAWSDQQGALSDRQEFERKMSEAKNRALHGHAKGSVSVRRIPFGARHG
;
A
#
# COMPACT_ATOMS: atom_id res chain seq x y z
N LEU A 1 2.64 -21.71 -10.97
CA LEU A 1 2.22 -21.32 -9.61
C LEU A 1 3.40 -21.58 -8.69
N GLY A 2 4.05 -20.54 -8.18
CA GLY A 2 5.20 -20.69 -7.27
C GLY A 2 4.70 -20.86 -5.84
N HIS A 3 5.01 -21.99 -5.22
CA HIS A 3 4.78 -22.20 -3.80
C HIS A 3 5.77 -21.33 -3.02
N ILE A 4 5.28 -20.48 -2.13
CA ILE A 4 6.10 -19.68 -1.23
C ILE A 4 5.85 -20.22 0.18
N GLU A 5 6.89 -20.81 0.75
CA GLU A 5 6.88 -21.29 2.13
C GLU A 5 7.60 -20.26 3.00
N LEU A 6 6.84 -19.60 3.88
CA LEU A 6 7.39 -18.71 4.89
C LEU A 6 7.49 -19.51 6.19
N VAL A 7 8.72 -19.85 6.58
CA VAL A 7 9.00 -20.53 7.85
C VAL A 7 9.46 -19.48 8.86
N PRO A 8 8.60 -18.99 9.76
CA PRO A 8 9.08 -18.19 10.88
C PRO A 8 9.91 -19.10 11.79
N VAL A 9 11.18 -18.78 11.98
CA VAL A 9 12.00 -19.43 13.01
C VAL A 9 11.87 -18.58 14.28
N PRO A 10 11.09 -19.01 15.28
CA PRO A 10 11.07 -18.31 16.56
C PRO A 10 12.40 -18.57 17.28
N GLU A 11 13.15 -17.51 17.58
CA GLU A 11 14.21 -17.62 18.58
C GLU A 11 13.56 -17.78 19.97
N LEU A 12 13.85 -18.92 20.60
CA LEU A 12 13.35 -19.27 21.94
C LEU A 12 14.12 -18.47 23.00
N GLY A 13 13.53 -17.36 23.43
CA GLY A 13 14.01 -16.56 24.56
C GLY A 13 12.92 -15.67 25.13
N SER A 14 12.18 -16.19 26.12
CA SER A 14 11.29 -15.45 27.04
C SER A 14 11.10 -13.93 26.79
N GLY A 15 10.02 -13.55 26.09
CA GLY A 15 9.50 -12.17 26.11
C GLY A 15 9.13 -11.50 24.78
N PHE A 16 9.01 -12.22 23.66
CA PHE A 16 8.83 -11.56 22.37
C PHE A 16 7.38 -11.26 21.99
N LYS A 17 7.14 -9.98 21.67
CA LYS A 17 6.02 -9.54 20.81
C LYS A 17 6.08 -10.34 19.51
N LEU A 18 4.95 -10.97 19.16
CA LEU A 18 4.74 -11.65 17.88
C LEU A 18 5.30 -10.81 16.72
N LEU A 19 6.18 -11.40 15.92
CA LEU A 19 6.72 -10.77 14.72
C LEU A 19 5.58 -10.71 13.67
N GLU A 20 4.96 -9.54 13.51
CA GLU A 20 3.96 -9.32 12.45
C GLU A 20 4.64 -9.18 11.09
N LEU A 21 4.58 -10.24 10.28
CA LEU A 21 5.02 -10.22 8.88
C LEU A 21 3.85 -9.78 7.98
N ARG A 22 4.11 -8.80 7.12
CA ARG A 22 3.16 -8.35 6.08
C ARG A 22 3.63 -8.82 4.71
N ALA A 23 2.85 -9.66 4.04
CA ALA A 23 3.08 -10.08 2.67
C ALA A 23 2.07 -9.42 1.73
N ALA A 24 2.54 -8.83 0.63
CA ALA A 24 1.68 -8.31 -0.43
C ALA A 24 1.59 -9.37 -1.54
N LEU A 25 0.46 -10.08 -1.59
CA LEU A 25 0.22 -11.11 -2.59
C LEU A 25 -0.50 -10.54 -3.80
N LYS A 26 0.05 -10.79 -5.00
CA LYS A 26 -0.64 -10.47 -6.26
C LYS A 26 -1.86 -11.39 -6.41
N PRO A 27 -3.06 -10.86 -6.75
CA PRO A 27 -4.22 -11.70 -7.03
C PRO A 27 -3.91 -12.68 -8.17
N ALA A 28 -4.37 -13.92 -8.03
CA ALA A 28 -4.33 -14.89 -9.11
C ALA A 28 -5.22 -14.42 -10.28
N ARG A 29 -4.89 -14.81 -11.52
CA ARG A 29 -5.67 -14.41 -12.71
C ARG A 29 -7.14 -14.86 -12.67
N ASN A 30 -7.44 -15.90 -11.90
CA ASN A 30 -8.77 -16.45 -11.70
C ASN A 30 -9.44 -15.98 -10.39
N ALA A 31 -8.86 -15.00 -9.68
CA ALA A 31 -9.47 -14.47 -8.47
C ALA A 31 -10.78 -13.75 -8.83
N ASN A 32 -11.89 -14.23 -8.28
CA ASN A 32 -13.23 -13.65 -8.45
C ASN A 32 -13.72 -12.91 -7.20
N LYS A 33 -12.86 -12.76 -6.20
CA LYS A 33 -13.16 -12.06 -4.94
C LYS A 33 -12.06 -11.04 -4.66
N ILE A 34 -12.47 -9.94 -4.07
CA ILE A 34 -11.59 -8.93 -3.50
C ILE A 34 -11.73 -8.97 -1.98
N SER A 35 -10.64 -8.64 -1.26
CA SER A 35 -10.70 -8.50 0.19
C SER A 35 -11.70 -7.39 0.57
N HIS A 36 -12.51 -7.66 1.59
CA HIS A 36 -13.50 -6.70 2.09
C HIS A 36 -12.87 -5.38 2.54
N PHE A 37 -11.67 -5.43 3.13
CA PHE A 37 -10.90 -4.24 3.50
C PHE A 37 -10.54 -3.38 2.27
N LEU A 38 -10.03 -4.01 1.20
CA LEU A 38 -9.67 -3.30 -0.03
C LEU A 38 -10.89 -2.71 -0.71
N TYR A 39 -12.01 -3.43 -0.71
CA TYR A 39 -13.24 -2.93 -1.29
C TYR A 39 -13.79 -1.74 -0.49
N ASN A 40 -13.95 -1.88 0.82
CA ASN A 40 -14.58 -0.83 1.62
C ASN A 40 -13.73 0.44 1.74
N GLU A 41 -12.42 0.32 1.87
CA GLU A 41 -11.56 1.49 2.05
C GLU A 41 -11.05 2.08 0.73
N TRP A 42 -10.87 1.25 -0.30
CA TRP A 42 -10.12 1.64 -1.50
C TRP A 42 -10.84 1.34 -2.82
N ALA A 43 -12.12 0.94 -2.82
CA ALA A 43 -12.87 0.69 -4.06
C ALA A 43 -12.85 1.88 -5.03
N GLU A 44 -13.01 3.10 -4.54
CA GLU A 44 -12.95 4.30 -5.38
C GLU A 44 -11.58 4.47 -6.04
N ALA A 45 -10.49 4.22 -5.30
CA ALA A 45 -9.15 4.29 -5.86
C ALA A 45 -9.01 3.26 -6.99
N ILE A 46 -9.42 2.02 -6.74
CA ILE A 46 -9.38 0.94 -7.73
C ILE A 46 -10.20 1.32 -8.97
N ALA A 47 -11.38 1.92 -8.80
CA ALA A 47 -12.23 2.39 -9.88
C ALA A 47 -11.55 3.48 -10.72
N PHE A 48 -10.99 4.52 -10.10
CA PHE A 48 -10.26 5.57 -10.81
C PHE A 48 -9.05 5.04 -11.58
N GLY A 49 -8.29 4.11 -10.99
CA GLY A 49 -7.20 3.42 -11.67
C GLY A 49 -7.69 2.68 -12.92
N ALA A 50 -8.77 1.91 -12.81
CA ALA A 50 -9.36 1.17 -13.93
C ALA A 50 -9.91 2.11 -15.02
N LEU A 51 -10.64 3.15 -14.64
CA LEU A 51 -11.18 4.15 -15.56
C LEU A 51 -10.09 4.88 -16.33
N SER A 52 -8.99 5.24 -15.66
CA SER A 52 -7.84 5.88 -16.33
C SER A 52 -7.23 5.00 -17.42
N ILE A 53 -7.21 3.67 -17.21
CA ILE A 53 -6.69 2.72 -18.20
C ILE A 53 -7.67 2.57 -19.36
N LEU A 54 -8.97 2.43 -19.06
CA LEU A 54 -10.03 2.27 -20.06
C LEU A 54 -10.15 3.49 -20.97
N LYS A 55 -10.23 4.68 -20.39
CA LYS A 55 -10.38 5.93 -21.15
C LYS A 55 -9.15 6.28 -21.98
N ARG A 56 -7.97 5.73 -21.65
CA ARG A 56 -6.74 5.89 -22.43
C ARG A 56 -6.70 5.02 -23.70
N GLN A 57 -7.58 4.02 -23.83
CA GLN A 57 -7.61 3.14 -25.00
C GLN A 57 -8.10 3.89 -26.23
N GLN A 58 -7.21 4.13 -27.19
CA GLN A 58 -7.53 4.81 -28.43
C GLN A 58 -8.54 4.02 -29.27
N ARG A 59 -9.33 4.74 -30.08
CA ARG A 59 -10.32 4.20 -31.04
C ARG A 59 -11.50 3.47 -30.40
N GLN A 60 -11.78 3.73 -29.14
CA GLN A 60 -12.98 3.26 -28.46
C GLN A 60 -13.96 4.42 -28.25
N ALA A 61 -15.26 4.13 -28.24
CA ALA A 61 -16.30 5.14 -28.03
C ALA A 61 -16.23 5.81 -26.64
N TRP A 62 -15.62 5.12 -25.66
CA TRP A 62 -15.36 5.61 -24.30
C TRP A 62 -13.95 6.18 -24.12
N SER A 63 -13.20 6.36 -25.20
CA SER A 63 -11.87 6.97 -25.15
C SER A 63 -12.01 8.45 -24.80
N ASP A 64 -11.38 8.87 -23.72
CA ASP A 64 -11.32 10.26 -23.28
C ASP A 64 -9.96 10.51 -22.61
N GLN A 65 -9.07 11.15 -23.35
CA GLN A 65 -7.70 11.38 -22.88
C GLN A 65 -7.67 12.35 -21.69
N GLN A 66 -8.56 13.35 -21.66
CA GLN A 66 -8.61 14.32 -20.57
C GLN A 66 -9.20 13.68 -19.30
N GLY A 67 -10.29 12.92 -19.46
CA GLY A 67 -10.86 12.13 -18.37
C GLY A 67 -9.88 11.08 -17.83
N ALA A 68 -9.10 10.44 -18.69
CA ALA A 68 -8.07 9.48 -18.28
C ALA A 68 -6.99 10.13 -17.41
N LEU A 69 -6.56 11.36 -17.72
CA LEU A 69 -5.60 12.10 -16.92
C LEU A 69 -6.18 12.50 -15.56
N SER A 70 -7.43 12.96 -15.54
CA SER A 70 -8.14 13.31 -14.29
C SER A 70 -8.27 12.08 -13.36
N ASP A 71 -8.78 10.96 -13.88
CA ASP A 71 -8.93 9.72 -13.12
C ASP A 71 -7.57 9.19 -12.64
N ARG A 72 -6.51 9.39 -13.44
CA ARG A 72 -5.14 9.03 -13.04
C ARG A 72 -4.65 9.86 -11.86
N GLN A 73 -4.94 11.16 -11.84
CA GLN A 73 -4.56 12.04 -10.72
C GLN A 73 -5.29 11.64 -9.44
N GLU A 74 -6.59 11.35 -9.51
CA GLU A 74 -7.36 10.87 -8.35
C GLU A 74 -6.85 9.52 -7.83
N PHE A 75 -6.49 8.60 -8.72
CA PHE A 75 -5.85 7.35 -8.34
C PHE A 75 -4.54 7.57 -7.56
N GLU A 76 -3.64 8.40 -8.08
CA GLU A 76 -2.34 8.70 -7.43
C GLU A 76 -2.51 9.42 -6.09
N ARG A 77 -3.50 10.32 -5.99
CA ARG A 77 -3.86 10.99 -4.75
C ARG A 77 -4.28 9.98 -3.67
N LYS A 78 -5.22 9.09 -4.00
CA LYS A 78 -5.69 8.05 -3.07
C LYS A 78 -4.60 7.01 -2.75
N MET A 79 -3.73 6.67 -3.70
CA MET A 79 -2.55 5.83 -3.44
C MET A 79 -1.58 6.48 -2.46
N SER A 80 -1.35 7.78 -2.59
CA SER A 80 -0.50 8.55 -1.65
C SER A 80 -1.11 8.59 -0.25
N GLU A 81 -2.43 8.77 -0.16
CA GLU A 81 -3.18 8.67 1.10
C GLU A 81 -3.04 7.28 1.74
N ALA A 82 -3.22 6.20 0.97
CA ALA A 82 -3.04 4.83 1.44
C ALA A 82 -1.62 4.58 1.95
N LYS A 83 -0.62 5.08 1.22
CA LYS A 83 0.80 4.99 1.62
C LYS A 83 1.06 5.74 2.92
N ASN A 84 0.54 6.97 3.05
CA ASN A 84 0.67 7.76 4.28
C ASN A 84 -0.01 7.06 5.46
N ARG A 85 -1.22 6.51 5.26
CA ARG A 85 -1.94 5.73 6.27
C ARG A 85 -1.16 4.49 6.71
N ALA A 86 -0.55 3.77 5.76
CA ALA A 86 0.29 2.62 6.06
C ALA A 86 1.53 3.02 6.88
N LEU A 87 2.20 4.12 6.51
CA LEU A 87 3.35 4.65 7.24
C LEU A 87 2.98 5.14 8.65
N HIS A 88 1.87 5.85 8.79
CA HIS A 88 1.39 6.37 10.08
C HIS A 88 0.85 5.26 10.98
N GLY A 89 0.22 4.22 10.42
CA GLY A 89 -0.28 3.06 11.18
C GLY A 89 0.81 2.27 11.92
N HIS A 90 2.10 2.48 11.59
CA HIS A 90 3.24 1.92 12.33
C HIS A 90 3.81 2.83 13.41
N ALA A 91 3.44 4.12 13.42
CA ALA A 91 3.87 5.05 14.45
C ALA A 91 2.84 5.06 15.59
N LYS A 92 3.05 4.21 16.61
CA LYS A 92 2.24 4.22 17.85
C LYS A 92 2.46 5.48 18.73
N GLY A 93 3.15 6.51 18.23
CA GLY A 93 3.42 7.75 18.94
C GLY A 93 4.09 8.79 18.04
N SER A 94 4.06 10.05 18.47
CA SER A 94 4.80 11.15 17.82
C SER A 94 6.30 10.82 17.83
N VAL A 95 6.88 10.56 16.66
CA VAL A 95 8.31 10.36 16.51
C VAL A 95 8.98 11.73 16.54
N SER A 96 9.26 12.23 17.75
CA SER A 96 10.11 13.39 17.94
C SER A 96 11.57 12.97 17.83
N VAL A 97 12.23 13.36 16.74
CA VAL A 97 13.67 13.15 16.58
C VAL A 97 14.41 14.30 17.24
N ARG A 98 14.97 14.06 18.43
CA ARG A 98 15.97 14.96 19.04
C ARG A 98 17.28 14.77 18.28
N ARG A 99 17.70 15.79 17.51
CA ARG A 99 19.02 15.81 16.86
C ARG A 99 20.10 15.79 17.95
N ILE A 100 20.85 14.69 18.07
CA ILE A 100 22.08 14.67 18.86
C ILE A 100 23.22 15.00 17.88
N PRO A 101 23.96 16.10 18.07
CA PRO A 101 25.13 16.37 17.25
C PRO A 101 26.16 15.26 17.46
N PHE A 102 26.59 14.65 16.36
CA PHE A 102 27.65 13.65 16.37
C PHE A 102 28.95 14.31 16.85
N GLY A 103 29.49 13.87 17.99
CA GLY A 103 30.75 14.38 18.55
C GLY A 103 30.64 15.20 19.84
N ALA A 104 29.45 15.33 20.47
CA ALA A 104 29.36 15.94 21.79
C ALA A 104 29.99 15.04 22.86
N ARG A 105 31.19 15.41 23.33
CA ARG A 105 31.85 14.80 24.50
C ARG A 105 30.90 14.90 25.70
N HIS A 106 30.59 13.77 26.31
CA HIS A 106 30.07 13.72 27.67
C HIS A 106 31.16 14.27 28.61
N GLY A 107 30.85 15.37 29.28
CA GLY A 107 31.58 15.88 30.44
C GLY A 107 30.76 15.62 31.69
#